data_AF-A0A7S2H5L9-F1
#
_entry.id   AF-A0A7S2H5L9-F1
#
_cell.length_a   1.000
_cell.length_b   1.000
_cell.length_c   1.000
_cell.angle_alpha   90.00
_cell.angle_beta   90.00
_cell.angle_gamma   90.00
#
_symmetry.space_group_name_H-M   'P 1'
#
loop_
_entity.id
_entity.type
_entity.pdbx_description
1 polymer ?
#
loop_
_entity_poly.entity_id
_entity_poly.type
_entity_poly.pdbx_seq_one_letter_code
_entity_poly.pdbx_strand_id
1 'polypeptide(L)'
;VGDLDSDMLVAEADRPAVKSLHEALVPRPLTEEERDEAWRAANFYSATSDNAGPVALWILGPSSVGKSTLTAAVGGEFDIPPATDEEGKPRGVDTVKDGSPPSPQGSGGTGVGEDVRQQLDAVVVDGEFMRDAHAVWQEWVRTDDWRSAYPQLKSIINKEKDRMQDAAVLERKHLVIPHTMLNLGKGLTELAKLEGRGYTNHVLAVVAPLDECQRRGNAREVSTGKRYQPSEYE
;
A
#
# COMPACT_ATOMS: atom_id res chain seq x y z
N VAL A 1 -38.27 51.50 -4.98
CA VAL A 1 -39.18 51.24 -6.12
C VAL A 1 -38.29 51.14 -7.34
N GLY A 2 -38.07 49.92 -7.82
CA GLY A 2 -37.07 49.56 -8.80
C GLY A 2 -37.03 48.04 -8.91
N ASP A 3 -38.17 47.49 -9.35
CA ASP A 3 -38.30 46.15 -9.92
C ASP A 3 -37.30 45.99 -11.06
N LEU A 4 -36.68 44.81 -11.14
CA LEU A 4 -36.50 44.01 -12.36
C LEU A 4 -35.71 42.75 -11.96
N ASP A 5 -36.43 41.81 -11.35
CA ASP A 5 -36.01 40.43 -11.11
C ASP A 5 -37.13 39.55 -11.67
N SER A 6 -37.04 39.19 -12.95
CA SER A 6 -37.95 38.23 -13.61
C SER A 6 -37.50 38.05 -15.06
N ASP A 7 -36.55 37.14 -15.32
CA ASP A 7 -36.46 36.37 -16.58
C ASP A 7 -35.21 35.48 -16.62
N MET A 8 -35.11 34.51 -15.71
CA MET A 8 -34.13 33.42 -15.84
C MET A 8 -34.69 32.05 -15.44
N LEU A 9 -35.95 31.79 -15.80
CA LEU A 9 -36.64 30.51 -15.58
C LEU A 9 -36.92 29.79 -16.92
N VAL A 10 -35.89 29.26 -17.58
CA VAL A 10 -35.99 28.28 -18.69
C VAL A 10 -34.62 27.57 -18.81
N ALA A 11 -34.41 26.24 -18.80
CA ALA A 11 -35.23 25.05 -18.63
C ALA A 11 -34.32 23.92 -18.07
N GLU A 12 -34.64 23.36 -16.90
CA GLU A 12 -34.07 22.08 -16.41
C GLU A 12 -34.87 20.89 -16.94
N ALA A 13 -35.15 20.88 -18.24
CA ALA A 13 -35.83 19.76 -18.88
C ALA A 13 -34.79 18.76 -19.39
N ASP A 14 -34.86 17.54 -18.84
CA ASP A 14 -34.30 16.30 -19.41
C ASP A 14 -32.81 16.02 -19.18
N ARG A 15 -32.33 16.13 -17.93
CA ARG A 15 -31.14 15.35 -17.53
C ARG A 15 -31.58 13.88 -17.41
N PRO A 16 -31.03 12.95 -18.20
CA PRO A 16 -31.34 11.54 -18.05
C PRO A 16 -31.07 11.14 -16.61
N ALA A 17 -32.01 10.39 -16.01
CA ALA A 17 -31.84 9.86 -14.66
C ALA A 17 -30.47 9.21 -14.57
N VAL A 18 -29.54 9.88 -13.89
CA VAL A 18 -28.20 9.36 -13.64
C VAL A 18 -28.47 8.14 -12.79
N LYS A 19 -28.47 6.95 -13.42
CA LYS A 19 -28.45 5.68 -12.69
C LYS A 19 -27.38 5.86 -11.63
N SER A 20 -27.80 5.82 -10.38
CA SER A 20 -26.95 6.08 -9.23
C SER A 20 -25.65 5.31 -9.44
N LEU A 21 -24.54 6.03 -9.58
CA LEU A 21 -23.20 5.47 -9.80
C LEU A 21 -22.86 4.35 -8.79
N HIS A 22 -23.54 4.33 -7.64
CA HIS A 22 -23.45 3.27 -6.65
C HIS A 22 -23.91 1.89 -7.14
N GLU A 23 -24.79 1.76 -8.13
CA GLU A 23 -25.21 0.46 -8.66
C GLU A 23 -24.09 -0.26 -9.45
N ALA A 24 -23.06 0.48 -9.89
CA ALA A 24 -21.97 -0.08 -10.70
C ALA A 24 -20.78 -0.59 -9.85
N LEU A 25 -20.61 -0.12 -8.61
CA LEU A 25 -19.46 -0.42 -7.77
C LEU A 25 -19.69 -1.69 -6.93
N VAL A 26 -19.64 -2.84 -7.59
CA VAL A 26 -19.79 -4.15 -6.94
C VAL A 26 -18.41 -4.71 -6.56
N PRO A 27 -18.16 -5.05 -5.28
CA PRO A 27 -16.94 -5.75 -4.89
C PRO A 27 -16.73 -7.02 -5.70
N ARG A 28 -15.53 -7.16 -6.28
CA ARG A 28 -15.11 -8.33 -7.05
C ARG A 28 -13.66 -8.67 -6.75
N PRO A 29 -13.21 -9.92 -6.96
CA PRO A 29 -11.79 -10.24 -6.98
C PRO A 29 -11.01 -9.38 -7.97
N LEU A 30 -9.70 -9.26 -7.75
CA LEU A 30 -8.79 -8.68 -8.74
C LEU A 30 -8.82 -9.54 -10.02
N THR A 31 -8.78 -8.89 -11.19
CA THR A 31 -8.53 -9.58 -12.46
C THR A 31 -7.09 -10.10 -12.51
N GLU A 32 -6.73 -10.89 -13.51
CA GLU A 32 -5.35 -11.37 -13.67
C GLU A 32 -4.41 -10.20 -13.95
N GLU A 33 -4.82 -9.24 -14.78
CA GLU A 33 -4.03 -8.04 -15.08
C GLU A 33 -3.80 -7.18 -13.84
N GLU A 34 -4.84 -6.93 -13.04
CA GLU A 34 -4.73 -6.17 -11.78
C GLU A 34 -3.83 -6.91 -10.76
N ARG A 35 -3.90 -8.25 -10.73
CA ARG A 35 -3.02 -9.07 -9.88
C ARG A 35 -1.57 -8.92 -10.34
N ASP A 36 -1.30 -9.13 -11.63
CA ASP A 36 0.05 -9.07 -12.18
C ASP A 36 0.67 -7.68 -11.97
N GLU A 37 -0.12 -6.61 -12.12
CA GLU A 37 0.30 -5.26 -11.80
C GLU A 37 0.64 -5.10 -10.32
N ALA A 38 -0.24 -5.52 -9.41
CA ALA A 38 0.00 -5.45 -7.97
C ALA A 38 1.23 -6.25 -7.53
N TRP A 39 1.41 -7.45 -8.07
CA TRP A 39 2.54 -8.33 -7.74
C TRP A 39 3.85 -7.79 -8.30
N ARG A 40 3.84 -7.21 -9.51
CA ARG A 40 5.00 -6.51 -10.07
C ARG A 40 5.36 -5.29 -9.23
N ALA A 41 4.37 -4.50 -8.81
CA ALA A 41 4.57 -3.35 -7.93
C ALA A 41 5.13 -3.75 -6.55
N ALA A 42 4.80 -4.95 -6.06
CA ALA A 42 5.33 -5.54 -4.84
C ALA A 42 6.71 -6.21 -4.99
N ASN A 43 7.37 -6.06 -6.14
CA ASN A 43 8.65 -6.70 -6.50
C ASN A 43 8.62 -8.24 -6.54
N PHE A 44 7.45 -8.86 -6.64
CA PHE A 44 7.30 -10.33 -6.58
C PHE A 44 8.12 -11.07 -7.65
N TYR A 45 7.96 -10.66 -8.91
CA TYR A 45 8.59 -11.34 -10.05
C TYR A 45 10.09 -11.06 -10.18
N SER A 46 10.57 -10.01 -9.52
CA SER A 46 11.94 -9.56 -9.60
C SER A 46 12.79 -9.99 -8.40
N ALA A 47 12.15 -10.29 -7.26
CA ALA A 47 12.86 -10.73 -6.08
C ALA A 47 13.43 -12.15 -6.25
N THR A 48 14.67 -12.36 -5.80
CA THR A 48 15.39 -13.62 -5.88
C THR A 48 14.66 -14.73 -5.12
N SER A 49 14.48 -15.88 -5.77
CA SER A 49 13.92 -17.10 -5.17
C SER A 49 15.00 -18.03 -4.61
N ASP A 50 14.57 -19.08 -3.91
CA ASP A 50 15.42 -20.17 -3.43
C ASP A 50 16.54 -19.75 -2.47
N ASN A 51 16.33 -18.68 -1.71
CA ASN A 51 17.29 -18.24 -0.70
C ASN A 51 17.49 -19.35 0.35
N ALA A 52 18.75 -19.66 0.66
CA ALA A 52 19.08 -20.68 1.65
C ALA A 52 18.62 -20.27 3.07
N GLY A 53 18.83 -19.00 3.43
CA GLY A 53 18.34 -18.38 4.66
C GLY A 53 17.45 -17.18 4.34
N PRO A 54 16.17 -17.38 3.96
CA PRO A 54 15.29 -16.27 3.64
C PRO A 54 14.99 -15.45 4.89
N VAL A 55 14.84 -14.16 4.72
CA VAL A 55 14.59 -13.19 5.80
C VAL A 55 13.18 -12.66 5.69
N ALA A 56 12.49 -12.51 6.83
CA ALA A 56 11.25 -11.78 6.93
C ALA A 56 11.43 -10.57 7.85
N LEU A 57 11.40 -9.36 7.28
CA LEU A 57 11.47 -8.10 8.01
C LEU A 57 10.05 -7.57 8.28
N TRP A 58 9.64 -7.62 9.55
CA TRP A 58 8.37 -7.11 10.03
C TRP A 58 8.52 -5.65 10.47
N ILE A 59 7.79 -4.74 9.81
CA ILE A 59 7.83 -3.31 10.15
C ILE A 59 6.54 -2.96 10.88
N LEU A 60 6.64 -2.80 12.20
CA LEU A 60 5.52 -2.58 13.09
C LEU A 60 5.29 -1.11 13.37
N GLY A 61 4.04 -0.70 13.51
CA GLY A 61 3.70 0.63 14.02
C GLY A 61 2.36 1.16 13.52
N PRO A 62 1.86 2.26 14.10
CA PRO A 62 0.58 2.86 13.72
C PRO A 62 0.48 3.16 12.23
N SER A 63 -0.76 3.24 11.72
CA SER A 63 -0.96 3.81 10.39
C SER A 63 -0.42 5.25 10.37
N SER A 64 0.28 5.62 9.30
CA SER A 64 0.88 6.96 9.10
C SER A 64 2.17 7.28 9.88
N VAL A 65 2.77 6.32 10.57
CA VAL A 65 4.07 6.52 11.25
C VAL A 65 5.27 6.61 10.28
N GLY A 66 5.09 6.25 9.01
CA GLY A 66 6.15 6.31 7.98
C GLY A 66 6.86 4.99 7.70
N LYS A 67 6.19 3.84 7.94
CA LYS A 67 6.75 2.49 7.74
C LYS A 67 7.40 2.29 6.36
N SER A 68 6.66 2.60 5.29
CA SER A 68 7.09 2.35 3.91
C SER A 68 8.35 3.13 3.53
N THR A 69 8.54 4.33 4.07
CA THR A 69 9.75 5.14 3.85
C THR A 69 10.97 4.51 4.52
N LEU A 70 10.78 3.90 5.69
CA LEU A 70 11.87 3.30 6.44
C LEU A 70 12.34 1.98 5.84
N THR A 71 11.43 1.21 5.24
CA THR A 71 11.71 -0.10 4.60
C THR A 71 13.00 -0.08 3.78
N ALA A 72 13.09 0.83 2.80
CA ALA A 72 14.19 0.88 1.84
C ALA A 72 15.52 1.23 2.50
N ALA A 73 15.48 2.12 3.50
CA ALA A 73 16.68 2.64 4.16
C ALA A 73 17.35 1.61 5.07
N VAL A 74 16.57 0.72 5.70
CA VAL A 74 17.06 -0.17 6.76
C VAL A 74 17.13 -1.63 6.34
N GLY A 75 16.55 -2.03 5.22
CA GLY A 75 16.49 -3.44 4.82
C GLY A 75 17.87 -4.12 4.73
N GLY A 76 18.87 -3.38 4.26
CA GLY A 76 20.25 -3.86 4.18
C GLY A 76 20.91 -4.17 5.54
N GLU A 77 20.40 -3.61 6.64
CA GLU A 77 20.88 -3.91 7.99
C GLU A 77 20.40 -5.28 8.51
N PHE A 78 19.44 -5.90 7.81
CA PHE A 78 18.80 -7.16 8.17
C PHE A 78 19.08 -8.27 7.15
N ASP A 79 20.24 -8.24 6.50
CA ASP A 79 20.68 -9.24 5.51
C ASP A 79 19.74 -9.40 4.30
N ILE A 80 18.95 -8.36 3.96
CA ILE A 80 18.20 -8.29 2.71
C ILE A 80 19.05 -7.55 1.68
N PRO A 81 19.46 -8.19 0.57
CA PRO A 81 20.29 -7.51 -0.43
C PRO A 81 19.51 -6.39 -1.14
N PRO A 82 20.21 -5.41 -1.73
CA PRO A 82 19.56 -4.46 -2.62
C PRO A 82 19.05 -5.16 -3.88
N ALA A 83 17.92 -4.73 -4.43
CA ALA A 83 17.41 -5.23 -5.70
C ALA A 83 18.41 -4.91 -6.82
N THR A 84 18.59 -5.83 -7.77
CA THR A 84 19.43 -5.61 -8.95
C THR A 84 18.63 -5.50 -10.23
N ASP A 85 19.13 -4.75 -11.21
CA ASP A 85 18.61 -4.71 -12.58
C ASP A 85 19.00 -5.98 -13.38
N GLU A 86 18.64 -6.03 -14.66
CA GLU A 86 18.95 -7.17 -15.54
C GLU A 86 20.46 -7.37 -15.74
N GLU A 87 21.25 -6.29 -15.60
CA GLU A 87 22.71 -6.30 -15.63
C GLU A 87 23.36 -6.65 -14.28
N GLY A 88 22.56 -6.91 -13.23
CA GLY A 88 23.04 -7.24 -11.89
C GLY A 88 23.53 -6.03 -11.08
N LYS A 89 23.25 -4.80 -11.51
CA LYS A 89 23.61 -3.58 -10.77
C LYS A 89 22.49 -3.21 -9.78
N PRO A 90 22.81 -2.64 -8.61
CA PRO A 90 21.81 -2.19 -7.65
C PRO A 90 20.85 -1.15 -8.26
N ARG A 91 19.53 -1.39 -8.12
CA ARG A 91 18.46 -0.45 -8.49
C ARG A 91 18.42 0.75 -7.54
N GLY A 92 18.10 1.93 -8.06
CA GLY A 92 17.80 3.11 -7.25
C GLY A 92 18.94 3.72 -6.43
N VAL A 93 20.20 3.27 -6.58
CA VAL A 93 21.36 3.91 -5.92
C VAL A 93 21.89 5.07 -6.78
N ASP A 94 21.00 5.98 -7.19
CA ASP A 94 21.45 7.32 -7.53
C ASP A 94 21.83 7.98 -6.21
N THR A 95 23.11 7.80 -5.83
CA THR A 95 23.71 8.37 -4.62
C THR A 95 23.16 9.77 -4.36
N VAL A 96 22.29 9.89 -3.35
CA VAL A 96 21.85 11.19 -2.83
C VAL A 96 23.09 11.83 -2.21
N LYS A 97 23.86 12.56 -3.03
CA LYS A 97 25.17 13.10 -2.64
C LYS A 97 25.10 14.15 -1.53
N ASP A 98 23.91 14.67 -1.22
CA ASP A 98 23.78 15.88 -0.38
C ASP A 98 22.99 15.70 0.93
N GLY A 99 22.77 14.47 1.41
CA GLY A 99 22.16 14.21 2.73
C GLY A 99 20.76 14.83 2.94
N SER A 100 20.13 15.30 1.87
CA SER A 100 18.80 15.90 1.90
C SER A 100 17.77 14.77 1.85
N PRO A 101 16.81 14.72 2.79
CA PRO A 101 15.77 13.71 2.75
C PRO A 101 15.00 13.82 1.42
N PRO A 102 14.68 12.69 0.77
CA PRO A 102 13.92 12.70 -0.47
C PRO A 102 12.58 13.40 -0.22
N SER A 103 12.27 14.39 -1.06
CA SER A 103 10.99 15.09 -0.96
C SER A 103 9.85 14.10 -1.22
N PRO A 104 8.76 14.12 -0.42
CA PRO A 104 7.63 13.24 -0.62
C PRO A 104 6.98 13.55 -1.97
N GLN A 105 7.28 12.73 -2.98
CA GLN A 105 6.65 12.85 -4.29
C GLN A 105 5.19 12.41 -4.17
N GLY A 106 4.28 13.33 -4.48
CA GLY A 106 2.86 13.01 -4.60
C GLY A 106 2.62 12.00 -5.72
N SER A 107 1.70 11.08 -5.50
CA SER A 107 1.32 9.94 -6.33
C SER A 107 0.69 10.29 -7.70
N GLY A 108 1.07 11.42 -8.32
CA GLY A 108 0.37 12.00 -9.48
C GLY A 108 1.23 12.42 -10.67
N GLY A 109 2.54 12.15 -10.68
CA GLY A 109 3.43 12.53 -11.79
C GLY A 109 3.94 11.32 -12.57
N THR A 110 3.77 11.31 -13.89
CA THR A 110 4.28 10.31 -14.84
C THR A 110 5.80 10.27 -14.99
N GLY A 111 6.54 10.98 -14.12
CA GLY A 111 7.96 10.72 -13.95
C GLY A 111 8.08 9.41 -13.17
N VAL A 112 8.62 8.37 -13.81
CA VAL A 112 8.83 7.04 -13.24
C VAL A 112 9.89 7.14 -12.14
N GLY A 113 9.53 7.76 -11.01
CA GLY A 113 10.28 7.65 -9.77
C GLY A 113 10.17 6.20 -9.35
N GLU A 114 11.28 5.49 -9.38
CA GLU A 114 11.35 4.11 -8.90
C GLU A 114 10.81 4.08 -7.47
N ASP A 115 9.79 3.26 -7.24
CA ASP A 115 9.19 3.12 -5.93
C ASP A 115 10.28 2.66 -4.97
N VAL A 116 10.62 3.50 -3.98
CA VAL A 116 11.67 3.20 -3.00
C VAL A 116 11.48 1.84 -2.33
N ARG A 117 10.23 1.34 -2.25
CA ARG A 117 9.90 0.02 -1.72
C ARG A 117 10.51 -1.13 -2.53
N GLN A 118 10.85 -0.92 -3.81
CA GLN A 118 11.46 -1.92 -4.70
C GLN A 118 12.99 -1.89 -4.70
N GLN A 119 13.63 -1.08 -3.84
CA GLN A 119 15.09 -1.01 -3.75
C GLN A 119 15.72 -2.24 -3.06
N LEU A 120 14.92 -3.08 -2.42
CA LEU A 120 15.36 -4.32 -1.77
C LEU A 120 15.00 -5.52 -2.61
N ASP A 121 15.87 -6.54 -2.60
CA ASP A 121 15.65 -7.85 -3.19
C ASP A 121 14.71 -8.68 -2.30
N ALA A 122 13.50 -8.18 -2.13
CA ALA A 122 12.45 -8.76 -1.30
C ALA A 122 11.07 -8.45 -1.87
N VAL A 123 10.10 -9.30 -1.54
CA VAL A 123 8.68 -9.05 -1.81
C VAL A 123 8.09 -8.19 -0.70
N VAL A 124 7.46 -7.07 -1.07
CA VAL A 124 6.81 -6.17 -0.11
C VAL A 124 5.33 -6.56 0.03
N VAL A 125 4.98 -7.17 1.14
CA VAL A 125 3.64 -7.69 1.44
C VAL A 125 2.72 -6.57 1.97
N ASP A 126 2.45 -5.57 1.15
CA ASP A 126 1.59 -4.42 1.48
C ASP A 126 0.29 -4.45 0.66
N GLY A 127 -0.85 -4.35 1.35
CA GLY A 127 -2.15 -4.25 0.69
C GLY A 127 -2.36 -2.96 -0.12
N GLU A 128 -1.43 -2.00 -0.06
CA GLU A 128 -1.40 -0.81 -0.93
C GLU A 128 -1.33 -1.19 -2.41
N PHE A 129 -0.45 -2.12 -2.79
CA PHE A 129 -0.31 -2.51 -4.19
C PHE A 129 -1.60 -3.09 -4.79
N MET A 130 -2.34 -3.89 -4.00
CA MET A 130 -3.64 -4.41 -4.44
C MET A 130 -4.71 -3.34 -4.56
N ARG A 131 -4.66 -2.27 -3.75
CA ARG A 131 -5.59 -1.15 -3.87
C ARG A 131 -5.27 -0.30 -5.10
N ASP A 132 -3.98 -0.05 -5.32
CA ASP A 132 -3.50 0.78 -6.42
C ASP A 132 -3.87 0.16 -7.77
N ALA A 133 -3.69 -1.16 -7.92
CA ALA A 133 -4.06 -1.88 -9.14
C ALA A 133 -5.57 -2.14 -9.32
N HIS A 134 -6.37 -2.13 -8.25
CA HIS A 134 -7.77 -2.56 -8.34
C HIS A 134 -8.69 -1.45 -8.88
N ALA A 135 -9.23 -1.63 -10.09
CA ALA A 135 -10.03 -0.60 -10.77
C ALA A 135 -11.28 -0.17 -9.98
N VAL A 136 -12.01 -1.12 -9.37
CA VAL A 136 -13.18 -0.80 -8.53
C VAL A 136 -12.77 0.04 -7.32
N TRP A 137 -11.62 -0.24 -6.70
CA TRP A 137 -11.09 0.62 -5.64
C TRP A 137 -10.83 2.03 -6.17
N GLN A 138 -10.11 2.15 -7.29
CA GLN A 138 -9.75 3.44 -7.90
C GLN A 138 -10.97 4.29 -8.27
N GLU A 139 -12.06 3.67 -8.72
CA GLU A 139 -13.32 4.37 -9.00
C GLU A 139 -14.05 4.75 -7.71
N TRP A 140 -14.17 3.82 -6.76
CA TRP A 140 -14.94 4.04 -5.53
C TRP A 140 -14.35 5.15 -4.66
N VAL A 141 -13.02 5.25 -4.58
CA VAL A 141 -12.37 6.31 -3.78
C VAL A 141 -12.56 7.73 -4.33
N ARG A 142 -13.07 7.86 -5.57
CA ARG A 142 -13.41 9.16 -6.19
C ARG A 142 -14.87 9.56 -5.96
N THR A 143 -15.67 8.72 -5.32
CA THR A 143 -17.08 8.99 -5.01
C THR A 143 -17.24 9.64 -3.64
N ASP A 144 -18.43 10.19 -3.37
CA ASP A 144 -18.76 10.73 -2.04
C ASP A 144 -18.80 9.64 -0.94
N ASP A 145 -18.99 8.37 -1.32
CA ASP A 145 -19.02 7.20 -0.43
C ASP A 145 -17.67 6.46 -0.36
N TRP A 146 -16.57 7.14 -0.65
CA TRP A 146 -15.22 6.54 -0.62
C TRP A 146 -14.88 5.85 0.72
N ARG A 147 -15.47 6.30 1.84
CA ARG A 147 -15.24 5.72 3.18
C ARG A 147 -15.74 4.28 3.30
N SER A 148 -16.70 3.89 2.48
CA SER A 148 -17.25 2.52 2.45
C SER A 148 -16.44 1.56 1.59
N ALA A 149 -15.56 2.06 0.71
CA ALA A 149 -14.76 1.25 -0.20
C ALA A 149 -13.90 0.21 0.54
N TYR A 150 -13.17 0.63 1.58
CA TYR A 150 -12.26 -0.27 2.30
C TYR A 150 -12.98 -1.38 3.07
N PRO A 151 -13.98 -1.12 3.92
CA PRO A 151 -14.74 -2.19 4.57
C PRO A 151 -15.25 -3.26 3.59
N GLN A 152 -15.72 -2.84 2.40
CA GLN A 152 -16.26 -3.74 1.38
C GLN A 152 -15.18 -4.56 0.67
N LEU A 153 -14.02 -3.95 0.37
CA LEU A 153 -12.94 -4.59 -0.37
C LEU A 153 -11.87 -5.26 0.51
N LYS A 154 -11.88 -5.02 1.83
CA LYS A 154 -10.85 -5.50 2.78
C LYS A 154 -10.61 -7.00 2.68
N SER A 155 -11.67 -7.80 2.59
CA SER A 155 -11.55 -9.25 2.52
C SER A 155 -10.90 -9.72 1.21
N ILE A 156 -11.20 -9.05 0.09
CA ILE A 156 -10.63 -9.34 -1.24
C ILE A 156 -9.15 -8.97 -1.25
N ILE A 157 -8.81 -7.76 -0.81
CA ILE A 157 -7.43 -7.27 -0.73
C ILE A 157 -6.58 -8.17 0.17
N ASN A 158 -7.09 -8.54 1.36
CA ASN A 158 -6.35 -9.41 2.27
C ASN A 158 -6.14 -10.81 1.67
N LYS A 159 -7.14 -11.39 1.00
CA LYS A 159 -6.97 -12.69 0.33
C LYS A 159 -5.88 -12.67 -0.74
N GLU A 160 -5.83 -11.61 -1.54
CA GLU A 160 -4.80 -11.48 -2.59
C GLU A 160 -3.41 -11.22 -1.99
N LYS A 161 -3.33 -10.42 -0.92
CA LYS A 161 -2.11 -10.22 -0.14
C LYS A 161 -1.59 -11.54 0.45
N ASP A 162 -2.48 -12.31 1.08
CA ASP A 162 -2.14 -13.61 1.68
C ASP A 162 -1.69 -14.60 0.58
N ARG A 163 -2.33 -14.58 -0.60
CA ARG A 163 -1.93 -15.39 -1.77
C ARG A 163 -0.51 -15.04 -2.25
N MET A 164 -0.21 -13.75 -2.38
CA MET A 164 1.13 -13.29 -2.78
C MET A 164 2.19 -13.69 -1.74
N GLN A 165 1.89 -13.52 -0.46
CA GLN A 165 2.77 -13.94 0.63
C GLN A 165 3.03 -15.45 0.61
N ASP A 166 1.99 -16.26 0.49
CA ASP A 166 2.13 -17.72 0.45
C ASP A 166 2.95 -18.18 -0.77
N ALA A 167 2.77 -17.55 -1.94
CA ALA A 167 3.58 -17.80 -3.12
C ALA A 167 5.05 -17.42 -2.92
N ALA A 168 5.32 -16.24 -2.34
CA ALA A 168 6.69 -15.78 -2.05
C ALA A 168 7.39 -16.68 -1.02
N VAL A 169 6.63 -17.17 -0.02
CA VAL A 169 7.11 -18.14 0.97
C VAL A 169 7.47 -19.47 0.32
N LEU A 170 6.63 -19.96 -0.59
CA LEU A 170 6.88 -21.19 -1.33
C LEU A 170 8.16 -21.10 -2.17
N GLU A 171 8.39 -19.94 -2.79
CA GLU A 171 9.59 -19.63 -3.58
C GLU A 171 10.80 -19.19 -2.73
N ARG A 172 10.69 -19.21 -1.39
CA ARG A 172 11.77 -18.80 -0.45
C ARG A 172 12.37 -17.42 -0.76
N LYS A 173 11.54 -16.45 -1.14
CA LYS A 173 11.97 -15.05 -1.35
C LYS A 173 12.13 -14.33 -0.01
N HIS A 174 12.99 -13.32 0.07
CA HIS A 174 12.96 -12.41 1.21
C HIS A 174 11.63 -11.65 1.26
N LEU A 175 11.18 -11.29 2.47
CA LEU A 175 9.91 -10.61 2.70
C LEU A 175 10.10 -9.32 3.50
N VAL A 176 9.37 -8.28 3.10
CA VAL A 176 9.11 -7.11 3.94
C VAL A 176 7.62 -7.06 4.23
N ILE A 177 7.24 -7.02 5.51
CA ILE A 177 5.85 -7.13 5.96
C ILE A 177 5.50 -5.91 6.82
N PRO A 178 4.98 -4.83 6.22
CA PRO A 178 4.42 -3.72 6.99
C PRO A 178 3.15 -4.17 7.74
N HIS A 179 3.15 -4.03 9.05
CA HIS A 179 2.02 -4.46 9.88
C HIS A 179 1.74 -3.47 11.02
N THR A 180 0.48 -3.31 11.40
CA THR A 180 0.07 -2.53 12.59
C THR A 180 0.00 -3.38 13.87
N MET A 181 0.12 -4.70 13.72
CA MET A 181 -0.06 -5.75 14.73
C MET A 181 -1.27 -5.56 15.70
N LEU A 182 -2.41 -5.05 15.22
CA LEU A 182 -3.62 -4.84 16.03
C LEU A 182 -4.16 -6.11 16.70
N ASN A 183 -3.86 -7.28 16.12
CA ASN A 183 -4.14 -8.57 16.72
C ASN A 183 -2.81 -9.30 16.96
N LEU A 184 -2.28 -9.20 18.18
CA LEU A 184 -1.02 -9.83 18.58
C LEU A 184 -1.01 -11.34 18.35
N GLY A 185 -2.09 -12.04 18.74
CA GLY A 185 -2.16 -13.49 18.60
C GLY A 185 -2.05 -13.94 17.14
N LYS A 186 -2.72 -13.23 16.22
CA LYS A 186 -2.59 -13.48 14.78
C LYS A 186 -1.16 -13.20 14.29
N GLY A 187 -0.57 -12.06 14.67
CA GLY A 187 0.79 -11.70 14.28
C GLY A 187 1.85 -12.72 14.74
N LEU A 188 1.76 -13.18 16.00
CA LEU A 188 2.64 -14.23 16.53
C LEU A 188 2.46 -15.58 15.81
N THR A 189 1.23 -15.91 15.43
CA THR A 189 0.95 -17.13 14.66
C THR A 189 1.61 -17.06 13.28
N GLU A 190 1.59 -15.91 12.62
CA GLU A 190 2.24 -15.72 11.32
C GLU A 190 3.77 -15.72 11.43
N LEU A 191 4.34 -15.09 12.47
CA LEU A 191 5.77 -15.17 12.80
C LEU A 191 6.23 -16.63 12.96
N ALA A 192 5.53 -17.40 13.79
CA ALA A 192 5.83 -18.82 14.01
C ALA A 192 5.68 -19.65 12.73
N LYS A 193 4.70 -19.32 11.87
CA LYS A 193 4.55 -19.94 10.55
C LYS A 193 5.79 -19.71 9.67
N LEU A 194 6.31 -18.49 9.63
CA LEU A 194 7.52 -18.17 8.83
C LEU A 194 8.78 -18.81 9.42
N GLU A 195 8.95 -18.79 10.74
CA GLU A 195 10.04 -19.50 11.42
C GLU A 195 10.02 -21.00 11.08
N GLY A 196 8.85 -21.64 11.14
CA GLY A 196 8.67 -23.04 10.73
C GLY A 196 8.96 -23.32 9.24
N ARG A 197 9.06 -22.28 8.40
CA ARG A 197 9.48 -22.37 6.99
C ARG A 197 10.97 -22.06 6.79
N GLY A 198 11.72 -21.86 7.88
CA GLY A 198 13.15 -21.59 7.88
C GLY A 198 13.49 -20.12 7.63
N TYR A 199 12.57 -19.20 7.90
CA TYR A 199 12.85 -17.76 7.83
C TYR A 199 13.51 -17.26 9.11
N THR A 200 14.50 -16.39 8.97
CA THR A 200 14.94 -15.50 10.05
C THR A 200 13.97 -14.32 10.14
N ASN A 201 13.28 -14.19 11.27
CA ASN A 201 12.34 -13.09 11.48
C ASN A 201 13.04 -11.92 12.18
N HIS A 202 13.04 -10.75 11.55
CA HIS A 202 13.43 -9.49 12.18
C HIS A 202 12.19 -8.62 12.42
N VAL A 203 12.18 -7.89 13.54
CA VAL A 203 11.07 -7.00 13.90
C VAL A 203 11.61 -5.60 14.15
N LEU A 204 11.10 -4.64 13.39
CA LEU A 204 11.42 -3.23 13.50
C LEU A 204 10.17 -2.46 13.91
N ALA A 205 10.17 -1.88 15.11
CA ALA A 205 9.09 -1.03 15.58
C ALA A 205 9.36 0.43 15.23
N VAL A 206 8.42 1.06 14.52
CA VAL A 206 8.43 2.48 14.20
C VAL A 206 7.41 3.18 15.10
N VAL A 207 7.90 4.12 15.91
CA VAL A 207 7.09 4.86 16.88
C VAL A 207 7.16 6.35 16.60
N ALA A 208 6.06 7.05 16.88
CA ALA A 208 6.00 8.50 16.88
C ALA A 208 4.92 8.94 17.89
N PRO A 209 4.93 10.21 18.33
CA PRO A 209 3.85 10.77 19.14
C PRO A 209 2.46 10.55 18.50
N LEU A 210 1.44 10.32 19.33
CA LEU A 210 0.08 9.99 18.88
C LEU A 210 -0.52 11.14 18.06
N ASP A 211 -0.37 12.38 18.54
CA ASP A 211 -0.82 13.60 17.90
C ASP A 211 -0.19 13.78 16.50
N GLU A 212 1.09 13.45 16.37
CA GLU A 212 1.78 13.46 15.07
C GLU A 212 1.25 12.37 14.13
N CYS A 213 1.00 11.15 14.63
CA CYS A 213 0.38 10.09 13.84
C CYS A 213 -1.02 10.47 13.36
N GLN A 214 -1.82 11.09 14.24
CA GLN A 214 -3.16 11.58 13.92
C GLN A 214 -3.13 12.70 12.87
N ARG A 215 -2.23 13.68 13.04
CA ARG A 215 -2.04 14.77 12.08
C ARG A 215 -1.69 14.23 10.69
N ARG A 216 -0.73 13.29 10.60
CA ARG A 216 -0.34 12.64 9.34
C ARG A 216 -1.46 11.79 8.75
N GLY A 217 -2.19 11.05 9.59
CA GLY A 217 -3.33 10.22 9.19
C GLY A 217 -4.45 11.04 8.58
N ASN A 218 -4.85 12.13 9.23
CA ASN A 218 -5.87 13.05 8.73
C ASN A 218 -5.42 13.74 7.43
N ALA A 219 -4.17 14.19 7.35
CA ALA A 219 -3.63 14.76 6.11
C ALA A 219 -3.64 13.74 4.96
N ARG A 220 -3.27 12.49 5.23
CA ARG A 220 -3.31 11.40 4.25
C ARG A 220 -4.74 11.11 3.81
N GLU A 221 -5.69 11.03 4.74
CA GLU A 221 -7.11 10.81 4.45
C GLU A 221 -7.64 11.83 3.43
N VAL A 222 -7.34 13.12 3.63
CA VAL A 222 -7.72 14.20 2.72
C VAL A 222 -7.07 14.03 1.34
N SER A 223 -5.78 13.67 1.30
CA SER A 223 -5.04 13.60 0.04
C SER A 223 -5.30 12.33 -0.78
N THR A 224 -5.57 11.19 -0.14
CA THR A 224 -5.63 9.88 -0.82
C THR A 224 -6.98 9.17 -0.68
N GLY A 225 -7.94 9.74 0.06
CA GLY A 225 -9.19 9.03 0.41
C GLY A 225 -8.95 7.77 1.24
N LYS A 226 -7.81 7.66 1.94
CA LYS A 226 -7.54 6.50 2.81
C LYS A 226 -8.02 6.83 4.21
N ARG A 227 -9.14 6.24 4.60
CA ARG A 227 -9.76 6.46 5.92
C ARG A 227 -8.73 6.23 7.03
N TYR A 228 -8.54 7.24 7.86
CA TYR A 228 -7.79 7.11 9.10
C TYR A 228 -8.80 6.93 10.24
N GLN A 229 -8.65 5.86 11.01
CA GLN A 229 -9.53 5.57 12.15
C GLN A 229 -8.70 5.43 13.43
N PRO A 230 -8.53 6.52 14.21
CA PRO A 230 -7.72 6.52 15.43
C PRO A 230 -8.14 5.45 16.43
N SER A 231 -9.45 5.19 16.53
CA SER A 231 -10.02 4.19 17.44
C SER A 231 -9.61 2.75 17.12
N GLU A 232 -8.95 2.49 15.99
CA GLU A 232 -8.36 1.17 15.71
C GLU A 232 -7.06 0.95 16.49
N TYR A 233 -6.52 1.97 17.16
CA TYR A 233 -5.19 1.97 17.79
C TYR A 233 -5.20 2.29 19.30
N GLU A 234 -6.39 2.51 19.87
CA GLU A 234 -6.63 2.66 21.31
C GLU A 234 -7.07 1.33 21.92
#